data_AF-A0A7S1A1R9-F1
#
_entry.id   AF-A0A7S1A1R9-F1
#
_cell.length_a   1.000
_cell.length_b   1.000
_cell.length_c   1.000
_cell.angle_alpha   90.00
_cell.angle_beta   90.00
_cell.angle_gamma   90.00
#
_symmetry.space_group_name_H-M   'P 1'
#
loop_
_entity.id
_entity.type
_entity.pdbx_description
1 polymer ?
#
loop_
_entity_poly.entity_id
_entity_poly.type
_entity_poly.pdbx_seq_one_letter_code
_entity_poly.pdbx_strand_id
1 'polypeptide(L)'
;MRASGKTSFGQKSASRLGRRFIDLDDVLVSVVGPLGAFQAEHGWPRFREEETKVLADVLAGRHGADAPEGCVISTGGGIVETPCALEMLEGCDNVIWIHRHIEDVAVCLEGEGSWRPSLGEPCREVFARREKWYEQCSNYVFTVRQGDNDWNSLDAEFLRLLRHILSLSGRETAPVSNTFMLSLSFPSVEALVAQGVTQEIFRGADVVELRADLMDHPSDVRWMREQLALLRRHTFAPLVFTLRSTAEGGRFAGGREETVAILQQAIKAGCEVVDVEARLENAAEIASRRGCTKLIGSFHDFHRCLSTSELEAKARQLCQGVFDIAKVVMMPNVPADVITARHTAACLQQEMPSMKLMLLLMGDAGKLSRVLNPIFTPVTHAAMPFKAAPGQMSASEILDCRRTLGLQAESRRFIVFGSLPCLTPDDTEDLYEPLCVEEIMWKLSLASTAGAALCGSYTEAIVHHLEVTRTAGEVGAVDVVTKDPAGRLQGDNSQWAAVAATLAPHFQGAVDGLALVFGGGLAARAAAFALVSLGFDVLRQGAGDPPHERLTSVSSLTVVVVACSEEAHWLEDVLKIHKPITVLAPRCWDDFQGVGVDVPKMFEQAEAVGCTTISEASVLLEQGQIIRRCWAA
;
A
#
# COMPACT_ATOMS: atom_id res chain seq x y z
N MET A 1 18.42 5.57 18.77
CA MET A 1 19.23 5.12 19.94
C MET A 1 19.17 3.60 20.10
N ARG A 2 19.83 3.01 21.11
CA ARG A 2 19.56 1.62 21.53
C ARG A 2 18.14 1.48 22.08
N ALA A 3 17.61 0.26 22.11
CA ALA A 3 16.25 -0.07 22.56
C ALA A 3 15.09 0.65 21.82
N SER A 4 15.37 1.40 20.76
CA SER A 4 14.33 2.07 19.97
C SER A 4 13.70 1.16 18.90
N GLY A 5 14.13 -0.10 18.76
CA GLY A 5 13.58 -1.06 17.80
C GLY A 5 14.26 -1.13 16.43
N LYS A 6 15.38 -0.40 16.21
CA LYS A 6 16.05 -0.31 14.88
C LYS A 6 16.36 -1.67 14.24
N THR A 7 17.00 -2.57 15.00
CA THR A 7 17.39 -3.90 14.49
C THR A 7 16.14 -4.72 14.15
N SER A 8 15.11 -4.70 15.01
CA SER A 8 13.86 -5.42 14.79
C SER A 8 13.11 -4.92 13.56
N PHE A 9 12.89 -3.60 13.45
CA PHE A 9 12.25 -3.00 12.28
C PHE A 9 13.06 -3.25 11.00
N GLY A 10 14.38 -3.12 11.09
CA GLY A 10 15.29 -3.29 9.94
C GLY A 10 15.34 -4.73 9.42
N GLN A 11 15.38 -5.74 10.29
CA GLN A 11 15.36 -7.15 9.90
C GLN A 11 14.03 -7.52 9.22
N LYS A 12 12.91 -7.15 9.84
CA LYS A 12 11.58 -7.45 9.33
C LYS A 12 11.34 -6.75 7.98
N SER A 13 11.72 -5.47 7.87
CA SER A 13 11.55 -4.74 6.61
C SER A 13 12.44 -5.26 5.49
N ALA A 14 13.70 -5.59 5.79
CA ALA A 14 14.61 -6.19 4.81
C ALA A 14 14.05 -7.51 4.25
N SER A 15 13.57 -8.40 5.12
CA SER A 15 12.94 -9.66 4.72
C SER A 15 11.72 -9.42 3.83
N ARG A 16 10.82 -8.50 4.22
CA ARG A 16 9.59 -8.20 3.47
C ARG A 16 9.84 -7.51 2.13
N LEU A 17 10.93 -6.74 2.02
CA LEU A 17 11.31 -6.04 0.80
C LEU A 17 12.24 -6.86 -0.10
N GLY A 18 12.61 -8.08 0.29
CA GLY A 18 13.59 -8.90 -0.44
C GLY A 18 15.00 -8.27 -0.47
N ARG A 19 15.34 -7.47 0.54
CA ARG A 19 16.61 -6.73 0.64
C ARG A 19 17.54 -7.34 1.67
N ARG A 20 18.84 -7.09 1.54
CA ARG A 20 19.83 -7.50 2.54
C ARG A 20 19.75 -6.59 3.78
N PHE A 21 19.74 -7.19 4.96
CA PHE A 21 19.90 -6.48 6.23
C PHE A 21 21.37 -6.43 6.66
N ILE A 22 21.83 -5.27 7.15
CA ILE A 22 23.18 -5.07 7.69
C ILE A 22 23.06 -4.31 9.02
N ASP A 23 23.50 -4.93 10.12
CA ASP A 23 23.67 -4.22 11.40
C ASP A 23 25.13 -3.77 11.52
N LEU A 24 25.37 -2.45 11.60
CA LEU A 24 26.73 -1.91 11.66
C LEU A 24 27.46 -2.32 12.94
N ASP A 25 26.75 -2.56 14.04
CA ASP A 25 27.40 -3.04 15.26
C ASP A 25 27.93 -4.47 15.05
N ASP A 26 27.24 -5.31 14.28
CA ASP A 26 27.70 -6.67 13.96
C ASP A 26 28.89 -6.66 12.98
N VAL A 27 28.86 -5.76 11.99
CA VAL A 27 30.02 -5.56 11.09
C VAL A 27 31.21 -5.05 11.88
N LEU A 28 31.03 -4.08 12.77
CA LEU A 28 32.10 -3.56 13.62
C LEU A 28 32.69 -4.66 14.51
N VAL A 29 31.86 -5.52 15.12
CA VAL A 29 32.34 -6.70 15.89
C VAL A 29 33.23 -7.60 15.04
N SER A 30 32.91 -7.82 13.77
CA SER A 30 33.74 -8.64 12.87
C SER A 30 35.11 -8.02 12.56
N VAL A 31 35.23 -6.69 12.65
CA VAL A 31 36.47 -5.94 12.36
C VAL A 31 37.34 -5.78 13.61
N VAL A 32 36.74 -5.43 14.76
CA VAL A 32 37.48 -5.04 15.98
C VAL A 32 37.35 -6.03 17.14
N GLY A 33 36.52 -7.06 17.00
CA GLY A 33 36.19 -7.99 18.07
C GLY A 33 35.11 -7.46 19.03
N PRO A 34 34.99 -8.01 20.25
CA PRO A 34 33.95 -7.62 21.20
C PRO A 34 33.99 -6.11 21.55
N LEU A 35 32.90 -5.39 21.24
CA LEU A 35 32.84 -3.92 21.35
C LEU A 35 33.18 -3.38 22.73
N GLY A 36 32.74 -4.07 23.81
CA GLY A 36 33.03 -3.67 25.18
C GLY A 36 34.51 -3.75 25.54
N ALA A 37 35.19 -4.81 25.07
CA ALA A 37 36.62 -4.98 25.29
C ALA A 37 37.43 -3.95 24.50
N PHE A 38 37.08 -3.74 23.22
CA PHE A 38 37.74 -2.76 22.36
C PHE A 38 37.59 -1.32 22.90
N GLN A 39 36.39 -0.96 23.38
CA GLN A 39 36.16 0.36 23.98
C GLN A 39 36.92 0.53 25.30
N ALA A 40 37.04 -0.52 26.13
CA ALA A 40 37.81 -0.46 27.37
C ALA A 40 39.32 -0.34 27.11
N GLU A 41 39.84 -0.96 26.04
CA GLU A 41 41.25 -0.93 25.67
C GLU A 41 41.68 0.37 24.98
N HIS A 42 40.87 0.87 24.03
CA HIS A 42 41.25 1.97 23.14
C HIS A 42 40.47 3.28 23.35
N GLY A 43 39.42 3.25 24.16
CA GLY A 43 38.57 4.42 24.47
C GLY A 43 37.58 4.79 23.37
N TRP A 44 36.69 5.75 23.70
CA TRP A 44 35.62 6.22 22.82
C TRP A 44 36.08 6.90 21.52
N PRO A 45 37.14 7.73 21.48
CA PRO A 45 37.59 8.36 20.24
C PRO A 45 37.94 7.32 19.17
N ARG A 46 38.73 6.30 19.53
CA ARG A 46 39.10 5.24 18.59
C ARG A 46 37.91 4.37 18.19
N PHE A 47 37.00 4.09 19.12
CA PHE A 47 35.75 3.40 18.80
C PHE A 47 34.94 4.15 17.73
N ARG A 48 34.79 5.47 17.86
CA ARG A 48 34.05 6.32 16.89
C ARG A 48 34.73 6.41 15.53
N GLU A 49 36.06 6.42 15.49
CA GLU A 49 36.82 6.35 14.23
C GLU A 49 36.53 5.06 13.47
N GLU A 50 36.59 3.90 14.13
CA GLU A 50 36.31 2.61 13.49
C GLU A 50 34.83 2.47 13.10
N GLU A 51 33.90 2.92 13.95
CA GLU A 51 32.45 2.97 13.64
C GLU A 51 32.18 3.78 12.36
N THR A 52 32.88 4.91 12.19
CA THR A 52 32.75 5.78 11.01
C THR A 52 33.36 5.16 9.76
N LYS A 53 34.50 4.46 9.87
CA LYS A 53 35.11 3.73 8.74
C LYS A 53 34.20 2.61 8.26
N VAL A 54 33.62 1.83 9.19
CA VAL A 54 32.67 0.76 8.86
C VAL A 54 31.44 1.32 8.14
N LEU A 55 30.88 2.45 8.60
CA LEU A 55 29.80 3.13 7.88
C LEU A 55 30.22 3.46 6.44
N ALA A 56 31.38 4.09 6.26
CA ALA A 56 31.88 4.48 4.95
C ALA A 56 32.07 3.27 4.02
N ASP A 57 32.59 2.15 4.52
CA ASP A 57 32.82 0.95 3.72
C ASP A 57 31.53 0.23 3.35
N VAL A 58 30.54 0.20 4.25
CA VAL A 58 29.20 -0.35 3.94
C VAL A 58 28.50 0.51 2.88
N LEU A 59 28.53 1.84 3.01
CA LEU A 59 27.95 2.76 2.01
C LEU A 59 28.66 2.66 0.65
N ALA A 60 29.97 2.39 0.63
CA ALA A 60 30.75 2.19 -0.60
C ALA A 60 30.56 0.79 -1.24
N GLY A 61 29.71 -0.08 -0.67
CA GLY A 61 29.47 -1.43 -1.20
C GLY A 61 30.61 -2.42 -0.97
N ARG A 62 31.59 -2.11 -0.12
CA ARG A 62 32.80 -2.93 0.08
C ARG A 62 32.59 -4.20 0.93
N HIS A 63 31.36 -4.45 1.39
CA HIS A 63 30.99 -5.61 2.23
C HIS A 63 30.06 -6.65 1.55
N GLY A 64 30.09 -6.79 0.21
CA GLY A 64 29.37 -7.89 -0.48
C GLY A 64 29.73 -8.09 -1.95
N ALA A 65 30.10 -9.33 -2.32
CA ALA A 65 30.47 -9.75 -3.68
C ALA A 65 29.29 -10.27 -4.53
N ASP A 66 28.08 -10.42 -3.97
CA ASP A 66 26.85 -10.72 -4.70
C ASP A 66 25.69 -10.12 -3.87
N ALA A 67 24.99 -9.11 -4.37
CA ALA A 67 23.88 -8.50 -3.63
C ALA A 67 22.70 -8.17 -4.56
N PRO A 68 21.45 -8.58 -4.22
CA PRO A 68 20.25 -8.02 -4.86
C PRO A 68 20.21 -6.50 -4.66
N GLU A 69 19.57 -5.78 -5.59
CA GLU A 69 19.53 -4.30 -5.59
C GLU A 69 19.02 -3.72 -4.24
N GLY A 70 19.94 -3.13 -3.47
CA GLY A 70 19.65 -2.35 -2.27
C GLY A 70 19.74 -3.09 -0.92
N CYS A 71 20.02 -2.35 0.15
CA CYS A 71 20.17 -2.87 1.51
C CYS A 71 19.42 -2.02 2.55
N VAL A 72 19.17 -2.60 3.73
CA VAL A 72 18.67 -1.91 4.93
C VAL A 72 19.79 -1.93 5.97
N ILE A 73 20.24 -0.74 6.40
CA ILE A 73 21.38 -0.58 7.32
C ILE A 73 20.86 -0.10 8.68
N SER A 74 21.11 -0.88 9.73
CA SER A 74 20.88 -0.46 11.12
C SER A 74 22.17 0.13 11.68
N THR A 75 22.14 1.42 12.05
CA THR A 75 23.33 2.12 12.55
C THR A 75 23.49 2.03 14.07
N GLY A 76 24.75 2.16 14.52
CA GLY A 76 25.09 2.31 15.92
C GLY A 76 24.46 3.58 16.52
N GLY A 77 23.97 3.49 17.76
CA GLY A 77 23.24 4.60 18.37
C GLY A 77 24.07 5.87 18.58
N GLY A 78 25.40 5.77 18.59
CA GLY A 78 26.30 6.91 18.80
C GLY A 78 26.94 7.47 17.53
N ILE A 79 26.64 6.91 16.36
CA ILE A 79 27.22 7.31 15.08
C ILE A 79 27.09 8.82 14.83
N VAL A 80 25.99 9.42 15.28
CA VAL A 80 25.65 10.84 15.13
C VAL A 80 26.53 11.78 15.96
N GLU A 81 27.39 11.28 16.84
CA GLU A 81 28.33 12.11 17.59
C GLU A 81 29.59 12.45 16.78
N THR A 82 29.81 11.78 15.65
CA THR A 82 30.96 12.02 14.77
C THR A 82 30.55 12.91 13.59
N PRO A 83 31.15 14.11 13.42
CA PRO A 83 30.81 15.02 12.32
C PRO A 83 30.89 14.39 10.93
N CYS A 84 31.96 13.66 10.62
CA CYS A 84 32.11 13.01 9.31
C CYS A 84 31.03 11.95 9.05
N ALA A 85 30.56 11.25 10.09
CA ALA A 85 29.48 10.28 9.93
C ALA A 85 28.12 10.97 9.73
N LEU A 86 27.89 12.12 10.38
CA LEU A 86 26.71 12.94 10.13
C LEU A 86 26.64 13.41 8.67
N GLU A 87 27.75 13.92 8.13
CA GLU A 87 27.82 14.35 6.72
C GLU A 87 27.52 13.19 5.76
N MET A 88 28.01 11.97 6.05
CA MET A 88 27.69 10.78 5.24
C MET A 88 26.20 10.44 5.29
N LEU A 89 25.58 10.53 6.47
CA LEU A 89 24.15 10.26 6.63
C LEU A 89 23.30 11.34 5.93
N GLU A 90 23.67 12.62 6.05
CA GLU A 90 23.00 13.71 5.34
C GLU A 90 23.07 13.58 3.82
N GLY A 91 24.14 12.96 3.31
CA GLY A 91 24.30 12.66 1.89
C GLY A 91 23.46 11.48 1.39
N CYS A 92 22.74 10.78 2.26
CA CYS A 92 21.87 9.66 1.89
C CYS A 92 20.42 10.13 1.71
N ASP A 93 19.69 9.52 0.77
CA ASP A 93 18.31 9.93 0.46
C ASP A 93 17.27 9.43 1.48
N ASN A 94 17.56 8.32 2.18
CA ASN A 94 16.57 7.56 2.95
C ASN A 94 17.04 7.22 4.38
N VAL A 95 17.52 8.23 5.12
CA VAL A 95 17.85 8.09 6.54
C VAL A 95 16.59 8.23 7.39
N ILE A 96 16.23 7.15 8.08
CA ILE A 96 15.05 7.09 8.93
C ILE A 96 15.46 7.08 10.41
N TRP A 97 15.00 8.07 11.15
CA TRP A 97 15.11 8.08 12.60
C TRP A 97 13.93 7.33 13.23
N ILE A 98 14.20 6.24 13.94
CA ILE A 98 13.21 5.59 14.80
C ILE A 98 13.14 6.34 16.12
N HIS A 99 12.13 7.20 16.26
CA HIS A 99 11.87 8.02 17.44
C HIS A 99 10.87 7.33 18.37
N ARG A 100 11.40 6.53 19.30
CA ARG A 100 10.63 5.92 20.39
C ARG A 100 10.67 6.81 21.62
N HIS A 101 9.53 6.94 22.31
CA HIS A 101 9.43 7.74 23.53
C HIS A 101 10.54 7.39 24.53
N ILE A 102 11.20 8.41 25.08
CA ILE A 102 12.43 8.23 25.88
C ILE A 102 12.19 7.43 27.17
N GLU A 103 10.99 7.52 27.76
CA GLU A 103 10.59 6.74 28.94
C GLU A 103 10.66 5.24 28.66
N ASP A 104 10.08 4.81 27.55
CA ASP A 104 10.02 3.39 27.19
C ASP A 104 11.41 2.88 26.79
N VAL A 105 12.22 3.74 26.18
CA VAL A 105 13.63 3.43 25.89
C VAL A 105 14.42 3.24 27.18
N ALA A 106 14.23 4.12 28.18
CA ALA A 106 14.91 4.03 29.47
C ALA A 106 14.54 2.73 30.21
N VAL A 107 13.25 2.40 30.28
CA VAL A 107 12.76 1.15 30.90
C VAL A 107 13.37 -0.09 30.22
N CYS A 108 13.43 -0.12 28.89
CA CYS A 108 14.05 -1.24 28.17
C CYS A 108 15.55 -1.38 28.48
N LEU A 109 16.29 -0.27 28.56
CA LEU A 109 17.74 -0.29 28.82
C LEU A 109 18.08 -0.66 30.27
N GLU A 110 17.21 -0.39 31.23
CA GLU A 110 17.38 -0.82 32.63
C GLU A 110 17.16 -2.34 32.80
N GLY A 111 16.35 -2.96 31.93
CA GLY A 111 16.09 -4.41 31.94
C GLY A 111 17.08 -5.27 31.15
N GLU A 112 17.84 -4.69 30.22
CA GLU A 112 18.84 -5.40 29.40
C GLU A 112 20.21 -5.44 30.10
N GLY A 113 20.66 -6.62 30.53
CA GLY A 113 22.06 -6.84 30.89
C GLY A 113 22.96 -6.68 29.65
N SER A 114 23.50 -5.49 29.40
CA SER A 114 24.13 -5.19 28.11
C SER A 114 25.59 -5.65 28.04
N TRP A 115 25.89 -6.55 27.10
CA TRP A 115 27.26 -6.88 26.66
C TRP A 115 27.94 -5.73 25.87
N ARG A 116 27.19 -4.67 25.55
CA ARG A 116 27.67 -3.49 24.81
C ARG A 116 28.03 -2.33 25.76
N PRO A 117 29.09 -1.55 25.48
CA PRO A 117 29.53 -0.50 26.40
C PRO A 117 28.48 0.61 26.59
N SER A 118 28.35 1.08 27.83
CA SER A 118 27.50 2.22 28.24
C SER A 118 28.39 3.45 28.46
N LEU A 119 27.85 4.65 28.17
CA LEU A 119 28.54 5.91 28.48
C LEU A 119 28.61 6.21 29.97
N GLY A 120 27.84 5.50 30.80
CA GLY A 120 27.69 5.78 32.24
C GLY A 120 26.79 6.98 32.55
N GLU A 121 26.38 7.75 31.54
CA GLU A 121 25.40 8.84 31.63
C GLU A 121 23.94 8.30 31.62
N PRO A 122 22.99 8.96 32.30
CA PRO A 122 21.57 8.63 32.18
C PRO A 122 21.08 8.70 30.73
N CYS A 123 20.26 7.73 30.31
CA CYS A 123 19.77 7.63 28.93
C CYS A 123 19.15 8.93 28.39
N ARG A 124 18.44 9.66 29.27
CA ARG A 124 17.79 10.94 28.96
C ARG A 124 18.77 12.03 28.53
N GLU A 125 19.90 12.12 29.21
CA GLU A 125 20.93 13.14 28.92
C GLU A 125 21.60 12.85 27.58
N VAL A 126 21.90 11.56 27.33
CA VAL A 126 22.43 11.11 26.04
C VAL A 126 21.45 11.40 24.91
N PHE A 127 20.15 11.14 25.11
CA PHE A 127 19.13 11.47 24.12
C PHE A 127 19.05 12.97 23.86
N ALA A 128 18.91 13.78 24.90
CA ALA A 128 18.81 15.24 24.79
C ALA A 128 20.00 15.86 24.04
N ARG A 129 21.21 15.32 24.25
CA ARG A 129 22.41 15.74 23.51
C ARG A 129 22.34 15.37 22.02
N ARG A 130 21.85 14.17 21.70
CA ARG A 130 21.83 13.58 20.34
C ARG A 130 20.61 13.95 19.50
N GLU A 131 19.52 14.38 20.12
CA GLU A 131 18.24 14.64 19.45
C GLU A 131 18.39 15.57 18.24
N LYS A 132 19.08 16.70 18.41
CA LYS A 132 19.36 17.66 17.33
C LYS A 132 20.10 17.04 16.14
N TRP A 133 21.00 16.08 16.39
CA TRP A 133 21.79 15.44 15.35
C TRP A 133 21.00 14.35 14.64
N TYR A 134 20.16 13.59 15.36
CA TYR A 134 19.19 12.69 14.73
C TYR A 134 18.21 13.44 13.84
N GLU A 135 17.70 14.58 14.31
CA GLU A 135 16.83 15.44 13.54
C GLU A 135 17.57 15.98 12.31
N GLN A 136 18.80 16.47 12.46
CA GLN A 136 19.60 17.01 11.37
C GLN A 136 19.87 15.98 10.26
N CYS A 137 20.32 14.77 10.61
CA CYS A 137 20.74 13.78 9.61
C CYS A 137 19.62 12.90 9.06
N SER A 138 18.37 13.05 9.53
CA SER A 138 17.25 12.24 9.07
C SER A 138 16.43 12.93 7.98
N ASN A 139 16.11 12.18 6.94
CA ASN A 139 15.14 12.56 5.93
C ASN A 139 13.72 12.25 6.41
N TYR A 140 13.56 11.18 7.20
CA TYR A 140 12.27 10.73 7.72
C TYR A 140 12.35 10.35 9.19
N VAL A 141 11.21 10.42 9.88
CA VAL A 141 11.10 10.03 11.28
C VAL A 141 9.88 9.16 11.50
N PHE A 142 10.12 7.94 11.97
CA PHE A 142 9.08 7.01 12.39
C PHE A 142 8.86 7.14 13.90
N THR A 143 7.64 7.47 14.31
CA THR A 143 7.33 7.82 15.70
C THR A 143 6.66 6.63 16.40
N VAL A 144 7.25 6.17 17.51
CA VAL A 144 6.65 5.18 18.41
C VAL A 144 6.24 5.93 19.69
N ARG A 145 4.94 6.02 19.94
CA ARG A 145 4.39 6.80 21.04
C ARG A 145 4.65 6.11 22.38
N GLN A 146 4.50 6.87 23.44
CA GLN A 146 4.65 6.34 24.79
C GLN A 146 3.62 5.23 25.06
N GLY A 147 4.08 4.11 25.60
CA GLY A 147 3.23 2.98 25.96
C GLY A 147 2.79 2.11 24.78
N ASP A 148 3.21 2.42 23.55
CA ASP A 148 2.96 1.57 22.40
C ASP A 148 3.68 0.23 22.56
N ASN A 149 2.90 -0.85 22.54
CA ASN A 149 3.39 -2.22 22.70
C ASN A 149 2.85 -3.19 21.63
N ASP A 150 2.01 -2.70 20.71
CA ASP A 150 1.52 -3.46 19.55
C ASP A 150 2.57 -3.43 18.42
N TRP A 151 3.56 -4.31 18.55
CA TRP A 151 4.67 -4.40 17.60
C TRP A 151 4.23 -4.83 16.19
N ASN A 152 3.15 -5.60 16.06
CA ASN A 152 2.66 -6.02 14.75
C ASN A 152 2.07 -4.84 13.97
N SER A 153 1.26 -4.01 14.62
CA SER A 153 0.74 -2.78 14.02
C SER A 153 1.86 -1.80 13.68
N LEU A 154 2.86 -1.66 14.56
CA LEU A 154 4.03 -0.83 14.30
C LEU A 154 4.85 -1.31 13.10
N ASP A 155 5.05 -2.61 12.94
CA ASP A 155 5.76 -3.17 11.79
C ASP A 155 5.00 -2.90 10.49
N ALA A 156 3.67 -3.08 10.48
CA ALA A 156 2.83 -2.78 9.32
C ALA A 156 2.88 -1.28 8.96
N GLU A 157 2.81 -0.41 9.96
CA GLU A 157 2.95 1.05 9.79
C GLU A 157 4.31 1.42 9.20
N PHE A 158 5.38 0.84 9.72
CA PHE A 158 6.75 1.07 9.25
C PHE A 158 6.95 0.57 7.81
N LEU A 159 6.42 -0.62 7.47
CA LEU A 159 6.45 -1.14 6.10
C LEU A 159 5.69 -0.23 5.13
N ARG A 160 4.56 0.34 5.54
CA ARG A 160 3.83 1.29 4.70
C ARG A 160 4.63 2.57 4.48
N LEU A 161 5.27 3.11 5.52
CA LEU A 161 6.18 4.24 5.38
C LEU A 161 7.30 3.93 4.37
N LEU A 162 7.92 2.75 4.46
CA LEU A 162 8.97 2.34 3.51
C LEU A 162 8.46 2.20 2.08
N ARG A 163 7.26 1.64 1.88
CA ARG A 163 6.64 1.54 0.55
C ARG A 163 6.43 2.91 -0.08
N HIS A 164 6.00 3.88 0.72
CA HIS A 164 5.85 5.27 0.28
C HIS A 164 7.20 5.90 -0.09
N ILE A 165 8.18 5.86 0.84
CA ILE A 165 9.50 6.47 0.66
C ILE A 165 10.25 5.90 -0.54
N LEU A 166 10.19 4.58 -0.71
CA LEU A 166 10.85 3.87 -1.81
C LEU A 166 10.04 3.89 -3.11
N SER A 167 8.88 4.55 -3.14
CA SER A 167 7.96 4.61 -4.29
C SER A 167 7.61 3.21 -4.85
N LEU A 168 7.45 2.23 -3.95
CA LEU A 168 7.12 0.84 -4.31
C LEU A 168 5.63 0.62 -4.53
N SER A 169 4.80 1.61 -4.20
CA SER A 169 3.35 1.58 -4.37
C SER A 169 2.97 1.84 -5.83
N GLY A 170 3.01 0.81 -6.67
CA GLY A 170 2.41 0.76 -8.02
C GLY A 170 2.94 1.77 -9.04
N ARG A 171 2.87 1.42 -10.33
CA ARG A 171 2.97 2.44 -11.40
C ARG A 171 1.59 3.08 -11.53
N GLU A 172 1.42 4.35 -11.15
CA GLU A 172 0.25 5.12 -11.58
C GLU A 172 0.34 5.31 -13.11
N THR A 173 -0.31 4.45 -13.89
CA THR A 173 -0.28 4.49 -15.36
C THR A 173 -1.30 5.47 -15.95
N ALA A 174 -2.34 5.84 -15.19
CA ALA A 174 -3.38 6.79 -15.60
C ALA A 174 -3.75 7.80 -14.49
N PRO A 175 -4.21 9.02 -14.82
CA PRO A 175 -4.76 9.96 -13.83
C PRO A 175 -6.06 9.40 -13.26
N VAL A 176 -6.04 9.01 -11.98
CA VAL A 176 -7.24 8.53 -11.29
C VAL A 176 -8.24 9.69 -11.11
N SER A 177 -9.44 9.52 -11.65
CA SER A 177 -10.57 10.45 -11.49
C SER A 177 -11.57 9.94 -10.45
N ASN A 178 -12.50 10.79 -10.03
CA ASN A 178 -13.45 10.53 -8.95
C ASN A 178 -12.81 10.28 -7.58
N THR A 179 -11.69 10.94 -7.29
CA THR A 179 -11.03 10.79 -5.99
C THR A 179 -11.54 11.78 -4.95
N PHE A 180 -11.62 11.33 -3.71
CA PHE A 180 -12.14 12.06 -2.56
C PHE A 180 -11.08 12.23 -1.47
N MET A 181 -11.09 13.40 -0.84
CA MET A 181 -10.25 13.72 0.31
C MET A 181 -11.13 13.95 1.53
N LEU A 182 -11.05 13.06 2.53
CA LEU A 182 -11.81 13.25 3.77
C LEU A 182 -11.10 14.25 4.68
N SER A 183 -11.70 15.43 4.86
CA SER A 183 -11.15 16.46 5.75
C SER A 183 -11.56 16.22 7.20
N LEU A 184 -10.57 15.93 8.07
CA LEU A 184 -10.79 15.77 9.50
C LEU A 184 -11.01 17.13 10.17
N SER A 185 -11.99 17.21 11.08
CA SER A 185 -12.28 18.41 11.88
C SER A 185 -12.23 18.18 13.39
N PHE A 186 -11.55 17.11 13.80
CA PHE A 186 -11.33 16.79 15.21
C PHE A 186 -10.17 17.59 15.81
N PRO A 187 -10.23 17.93 17.11
CA PRO A 187 -9.14 18.62 17.80
C PRO A 187 -7.90 17.74 18.01
N SER A 188 -8.07 16.41 17.99
CA SER A 188 -7.01 15.41 18.03
C SER A 188 -7.51 14.08 17.46
N VAL A 189 -6.59 13.18 17.13
CA VAL A 189 -6.89 11.82 16.69
C VAL A 189 -7.36 10.98 17.88
N GLU A 190 -6.88 11.23 19.10
CA GLU A 190 -7.45 10.62 20.31
C GLU A 190 -8.93 10.97 20.47
N ALA A 191 -9.33 12.21 20.19
CA ALA A 191 -10.73 12.62 20.24
C ALA A 191 -11.58 11.91 19.19
N LEU A 192 -11.02 11.66 18.00
CA LEU A 192 -11.65 10.83 16.96
C LEU A 192 -11.88 9.41 17.51
N VAL A 193 -10.84 8.76 18.03
CA VAL A 193 -10.92 7.39 18.57
C VAL A 193 -11.90 7.30 19.74
N ALA A 194 -11.88 8.27 20.65
CA ALA A 194 -12.74 8.31 21.83
C ALA A 194 -14.24 8.42 21.48
N GLN A 195 -14.59 8.97 20.32
CA GLN A 195 -15.98 9.01 19.84
C GLN A 195 -16.45 7.69 19.23
N GLY A 196 -15.64 6.62 19.30
CA GLY A 196 -15.96 5.32 18.70
C GLY A 196 -15.91 5.36 17.18
N VAL A 197 -15.24 6.36 16.61
CA VAL A 197 -15.03 6.47 15.17
C VAL A 197 -14.06 5.37 14.74
N THR A 198 -14.57 4.39 13.99
CA THR A 198 -13.80 3.25 13.49
C THR A 198 -13.19 3.55 12.12
N GLN A 199 -12.42 2.59 11.57
CA GLN A 199 -11.85 2.70 10.23
C GLN A 199 -12.92 2.92 9.13
N GLU A 200 -14.19 2.62 9.42
CA GLU A 200 -15.33 2.81 8.52
C GLU A 200 -15.45 4.23 7.97
N ILE A 201 -15.14 5.26 8.77
CA ILE A 201 -15.28 6.64 8.30
C ILE A 201 -14.35 6.99 7.15
N PHE A 202 -13.26 6.24 6.99
CA PHE A 202 -12.27 6.45 5.93
C PHE A 202 -12.61 5.66 4.67
N ARG A 203 -13.64 4.80 4.70
CA ARG A 203 -14.08 4.07 3.51
C ARG A 203 -14.54 5.04 2.43
N GLY A 204 -14.13 4.77 1.19
CA GLY A 204 -14.41 5.61 0.03
C GLY A 204 -13.58 6.90 -0.06
N ALA A 205 -12.72 7.19 0.93
CA ALA A 205 -11.75 8.27 0.84
C ALA A 205 -10.44 7.77 0.23
N ASP A 206 -10.06 8.34 -0.92
CA ASP A 206 -8.79 8.04 -1.57
C ASP A 206 -7.61 8.61 -0.79
N VAL A 207 -7.82 9.73 -0.08
CA VAL A 207 -6.86 10.34 0.83
C VAL A 207 -7.56 10.93 2.05
N VAL A 208 -6.84 11.08 3.17
CA VAL A 208 -7.35 11.68 4.41
C VAL A 208 -6.58 12.95 4.72
N GLU A 209 -7.28 14.08 4.86
CA GLU A 209 -6.69 15.36 5.20
C GLU A 209 -6.71 15.60 6.71
N LEU A 210 -5.52 15.67 7.29
CA LEU A 210 -5.29 16.16 8.64
C LEU A 210 -5.19 17.69 8.60
N ARG A 211 -6.26 18.35 9.04
CA ARG A 211 -6.31 19.80 9.23
C ARG A 211 -5.59 20.18 10.52
N ALA A 212 -4.27 20.30 10.44
CA ALA A 212 -3.41 20.63 11.58
C ALA A 212 -3.84 21.92 12.28
N ASP A 213 -4.32 22.90 11.52
CA ASP A 213 -4.82 24.17 12.07
C ASP A 213 -6.05 24.02 12.97
N LEU A 214 -6.84 22.94 12.81
CA LEU A 214 -8.03 22.68 13.63
C LEU A 214 -7.72 21.88 14.90
N MET A 215 -6.48 21.43 15.06
CA MET A 215 -6.03 20.64 16.20
C MET A 215 -5.65 21.51 17.39
N ASP A 216 -5.56 20.92 18.59
CA ASP A 216 -5.35 21.66 19.85
C ASP A 216 -3.97 22.34 19.93
N HIS A 217 -2.93 21.72 19.37
CA HIS A 217 -1.55 22.22 19.43
C HIS A 217 -0.89 22.29 18.04
N PRO A 218 -1.35 23.19 17.14
CA PRO A 218 -0.89 23.24 15.75
C PRO A 218 0.59 23.64 15.61
N SER A 219 1.14 24.34 16.61
CA SER A 219 2.56 24.75 16.65
C SER A 219 3.49 23.71 17.28
N ASP A 220 2.95 22.67 17.93
CA ASP A 220 3.76 21.62 18.54
C ASP A 220 4.05 20.52 17.51
N VAL A 221 5.24 20.62 16.91
CA VAL A 221 5.77 19.67 15.92
C VAL A 221 5.79 18.23 16.44
N ARG A 222 6.20 18.03 17.69
CA ARG A 222 6.33 16.68 18.25
C ARG A 222 4.94 16.09 18.45
N TRP A 223 4.02 16.86 19.00
CA TRP A 223 2.64 16.45 19.15
C TRP A 223 1.99 16.14 17.79
N MET A 224 2.18 17.00 16.78
CA MET A 224 1.73 16.74 15.39
C MET A 224 2.22 15.41 14.83
N ARG A 225 3.49 15.06 15.07
CA ARG A 225 4.05 13.78 14.64
C ARG A 225 3.41 12.59 15.34
N GLU A 226 3.08 12.72 16.62
CA GLU A 226 2.35 11.69 17.36
C GLU A 226 0.91 11.54 16.85
N GLN A 227 0.25 12.64 16.48
CA GLN A 227 -1.08 12.62 15.84
C GLN A 227 -1.05 11.90 14.49
N LEU A 228 -0.05 12.20 13.65
CA LEU A 228 0.14 11.53 12.36
C LEU A 228 0.40 10.02 12.54
N ALA A 229 1.28 9.62 13.47
CA ALA A 229 1.54 8.22 13.78
C ALA A 229 0.27 7.50 14.27
N LEU A 230 -0.53 8.14 15.12
CA LEU A 230 -1.80 7.57 15.57
C LEU A 230 -2.80 7.44 14.42
N LEU A 231 -2.97 8.48 13.59
CA LEU A 231 -3.91 8.46 12.46
C LEU A 231 -3.57 7.35 11.47
N ARG A 232 -2.27 7.13 11.23
CA ARG A 232 -1.76 6.05 10.39
C ARG A 232 -2.24 4.67 10.83
N ARG A 233 -2.53 4.43 12.11
CA ARG A 233 -3.05 3.13 12.58
C ARG A 233 -4.53 2.92 12.32
N HIS A 234 -5.26 4.01 12.06
CA HIS A 234 -6.70 3.98 11.89
C HIS A 234 -7.15 4.08 10.43
N THR A 235 -6.23 4.33 9.49
CA THR A 235 -6.55 4.40 8.08
C THR A 235 -5.42 3.86 7.22
N PHE A 236 -5.77 3.17 6.13
CA PHE A 236 -4.84 2.78 5.07
C PHE A 236 -4.63 3.90 4.03
N ALA A 237 -5.51 4.91 4.02
CA ALA A 237 -5.43 6.01 3.08
C ALA A 237 -4.16 6.84 3.26
N PRO A 238 -3.54 7.29 2.15
CA PRO A 238 -2.52 8.33 2.16
C PRO A 238 -2.98 9.57 2.92
N LEU A 239 -2.06 10.19 3.65
CA LEU A 239 -2.33 11.38 4.44
C LEU A 239 -1.99 12.66 3.67
N VAL A 240 -2.91 13.63 3.73
CA VAL A 240 -2.70 15.01 3.31
C VAL A 240 -2.54 15.85 4.57
N PHE A 241 -1.37 16.46 4.76
CA PHE A 241 -1.15 17.41 5.85
C PHE A 241 -1.48 18.82 5.37
N THR A 242 -2.43 19.47 6.04
CA THR A 242 -2.85 20.84 5.71
C THR A 242 -2.77 21.73 6.95
N LEU A 243 -1.92 22.76 6.88
CA LEU A 243 -1.86 23.83 7.88
C LEU A 243 -2.47 25.12 7.29
N ARG A 244 -3.79 25.29 7.48
CA ARG A 244 -4.52 26.43 6.88
C ARG A 244 -4.39 27.69 7.74
N SER A 245 -3.91 28.78 7.16
CA SER A 245 -3.76 30.07 7.81
C SER A 245 -5.11 30.78 8.00
N THR A 246 -5.17 31.73 8.94
CA THR A 246 -6.35 32.60 9.12
C THR A 246 -6.66 33.44 7.87
N ALA A 247 -5.64 33.79 7.08
CA ALA A 247 -5.81 34.54 5.83
C ALA A 247 -6.50 33.72 4.73
N GLU A 248 -6.44 32.39 4.84
CA GLU A 248 -7.14 31.43 3.96
C GLU A 248 -8.21 30.64 4.73
N GLY A 249 -8.80 31.24 5.78
CA GLY A 249 -9.99 30.72 6.46
C GLY A 249 -9.78 29.51 7.38
N GLY A 250 -8.53 29.22 7.73
CA GLY A 250 -8.17 28.29 8.80
C GLY A 250 -8.04 28.98 10.16
N ARG A 251 -7.45 28.28 11.13
CA ARG A 251 -7.24 28.82 12.49
C ARG A 251 -5.77 29.10 12.84
N PHE A 252 -4.83 28.75 11.96
CA PHE A 252 -3.41 28.95 12.24
C PHE A 252 -3.00 30.41 12.03
N ALA A 253 -2.49 31.03 13.08
CA ALA A 253 -2.05 32.43 13.09
C ALA A 253 -0.52 32.58 13.18
N GLY A 254 0.22 31.49 12.97
CA GLY A 254 1.68 31.47 13.06
C GLY A 254 2.38 32.17 11.91
N GLY A 255 3.68 32.43 12.11
CA GLY A 255 4.53 33.12 11.14
C GLY A 255 4.99 32.24 9.99
N ARG A 256 5.65 32.85 9.00
CA ARG A 256 6.21 32.15 7.83
C ARG A 256 7.24 31.07 8.21
N GLU A 257 8.21 31.40 9.05
CA GLU A 257 9.26 30.47 9.47
C GLU A 257 8.68 29.28 10.23
N GLU A 258 7.74 29.54 11.12
CA GLU A 258 7.00 28.52 11.87
C GLU A 258 6.19 27.62 10.93
N THR A 259 5.49 28.20 9.96
CA THR A 259 4.75 27.46 8.92
C THR A 259 5.68 26.51 8.16
N VAL A 260 6.81 27.01 7.67
CA VAL A 260 7.80 26.21 6.93
C VAL A 260 8.33 25.07 7.80
N ALA A 261 8.66 25.35 9.07
CA ALA A 261 9.16 24.34 9.99
C ALA A 261 8.13 23.21 10.20
N ILE A 262 6.86 23.54 10.44
CA ILE A 262 5.80 22.54 10.64
C ILE A 262 5.57 21.71 9.37
N LEU A 263 5.53 22.34 8.19
CA LEU A 263 5.36 21.62 6.91
C LEU A 263 6.54 20.70 6.60
N GLN A 264 7.78 21.12 6.88
CA GLN A 264 8.96 20.25 6.76
C GLN A 264 8.89 19.04 7.70
N GLN A 265 8.29 19.20 8.87
CA GLN A 265 8.12 18.11 9.83
C GLN A 265 7.03 17.12 9.41
N ALA A 266 5.97 17.58 8.74
CA ALA A 266 5.00 16.70 8.10
C ALA A 266 5.63 15.84 6.99
N ILE A 267 6.52 16.44 6.19
CA ILE A 267 7.33 15.72 5.18
C ILE A 267 8.21 14.67 5.87
N LYS A 268 8.94 15.04 6.92
CA LYS A 268 9.77 14.09 7.69
C LYS A 268 8.93 12.97 8.33
N ALA A 269 7.70 13.25 8.76
CA ALA A 269 6.78 12.22 9.23
C ALA A 269 6.28 11.28 8.11
N GLY A 270 6.74 11.49 6.87
CA GLY A 270 6.41 10.67 5.71
C GLY A 270 5.01 10.91 5.19
N CYS A 271 4.44 12.12 5.36
CA CYS A 271 3.14 12.44 4.75
C CYS A 271 3.22 12.31 3.23
N GLU A 272 2.24 11.63 2.64
CA GLU A 272 2.19 11.38 1.21
C GLU A 272 1.92 12.65 0.43
N VAL A 273 1.16 13.58 1.02
CA VAL A 273 0.83 14.87 0.44
C VAL A 273 0.93 15.96 1.49
N VAL A 274 1.45 17.13 1.11
CA VAL A 274 1.45 18.34 1.94
C VAL A 274 0.82 19.49 1.15
N ASP A 275 -0.16 20.16 1.75
CA ASP A 275 -0.79 21.37 1.21
C ASP A 275 0.02 22.60 1.63
N VAL A 276 0.51 23.34 0.63
CA VAL A 276 1.33 24.54 0.77
C VAL A 276 0.56 25.71 0.17
N GLU A 277 0.22 26.69 1.00
CA GLU A 277 -0.43 27.91 0.54
C GLU A 277 0.46 28.67 -0.45
N ALA A 278 -0.10 29.07 -1.59
CA ALA A 278 0.58 29.82 -2.64
C ALA A 278 1.07 31.20 -2.18
N ARG A 279 0.53 31.69 -1.05
CA ARG A 279 0.97 32.92 -0.38
C ARG A 279 2.31 32.74 0.34
N LEU A 280 2.71 31.50 0.61
CA LEU A 280 3.99 31.17 1.22
C LEU A 280 5.09 31.25 0.15
N GLU A 281 5.90 32.30 0.19
CA GLU A 281 6.98 32.53 -0.78
C GLU A 281 8.10 31.45 -0.74
N ASN A 282 8.16 30.64 0.33
CA ASN A 282 9.17 29.61 0.57
C ASN A 282 8.83 28.21 0.00
N ALA A 283 7.90 28.11 -0.97
CA ALA A 283 7.53 26.81 -1.55
C ALA A 283 8.74 26.02 -2.11
N ALA A 284 9.73 26.71 -2.69
CA ALA A 284 10.96 26.08 -3.20
C ALA A 284 11.81 25.44 -2.09
N GLU A 285 11.85 26.05 -0.90
CA GLU A 285 12.57 25.51 0.25
C GLU A 285 11.92 24.20 0.72
N ILE A 286 10.59 24.18 0.82
CA ILE A 286 9.82 22.98 1.18
C ILE A 286 10.04 21.88 0.12
N ALA A 287 9.97 22.24 -1.16
CA ALA A 287 10.16 21.31 -2.26
C ALA A 287 11.55 20.69 -2.30
N SER A 288 12.60 21.40 -1.87
CA SER A 288 13.96 20.87 -1.84
C SER A 288 14.13 19.67 -0.89
N ARG A 289 13.25 19.54 0.11
CA ARG A 289 13.28 18.47 1.12
C ARG A 289 12.13 17.48 0.99
N ARG A 290 11.28 17.59 -0.03
CA ARG A 290 10.03 16.81 -0.13
C ARG A 290 10.25 15.31 -0.31
N GLY A 291 11.40 14.87 -0.81
CA GLY A 291 11.63 13.47 -1.17
C GLY A 291 10.54 12.98 -2.13
N CYS A 292 9.77 11.97 -1.70
CA CYS A 292 8.65 11.41 -2.45
C CYS A 292 7.29 12.11 -2.18
N THR A 293 7.21 12.98 -1.17
CA THR A 293 5.98 13.71 -0.80
C THR A 293 5.50 14.60 -1.94
N LYS A 294 4.21 14.51 -2.25
CA LYS A 294 3.55 15.36 -3.24
C LYS A 294 3.12 16.68 -2.63
N LEU A 295 3.21 17.76 -3.40
CA LEU A 295 2.84 19.10 -2.92
C LEU A 295 1.57 19.59 -3.62
N ILE A 296 0.56 19.97 -2.82
CA ILE A 296 -0.60 20.72 -3.29
C ILE A 296 -0.28 22.20 -3.14
N GLY A 297 -0.22 22.95 -4.24
CA GLY A 297 -0.16 24.41 -4.22
C GLY A 297 -1.57 24.97 -4.09
N SER A 298 -1.94 25.53 -2.93
CA SER A 298 -3.31 25.95 -2.66
C SER A 298 -3.49 27.46 -2.62
N PHE A 299 -4.62 27.95 -3.10
CA PHE A 299 -5.02 29.34 -3.00
C PHE A 299 -6.51 29.44 -2.67
N HIS A 300 -6.84 30.25 -1.66
CA HIS A 300 -8.22 30.50 -1.27
C HIS A 300 -8.56 31.99 -1.33
N ASP A 301 -9.70 32.31 -1.94
CA ASP A 301 -10.33 33.63 -1.90
C ASP A 301 -11.76 33.51 -1.33
N PHE A 302 -11.95 33.98 -0.10
CA PHE A 302 -13.23 33.89 0.62
C PHE A 302 -14.20 35.01 0.26
N HIS A 303 -13.77 35.99 -0.52
CA HIS A 303 -14.53 37.21 -0.75
C HIS A 303 -15.03 37.34 -2.18
N ARG A 304 -14.35 36.77 -3.16
CA ARG A 304 -14.73 36.90 -4.56
C ARG A 304 -14.46 35.64 -5.38
N CYS A 305 -15.12 35.58 -6.53
CA CYS A 305 -14.80 34.68 -7.62
C CYS A 305 -13.78 35.38 -8.53
N LEU A 306 -12.70 34.70 -8.89
CA LEU A 306 -11.73 35.22 -9.85
C LEU A 306 -12.37 35.31 -11.24
N SER A 307 -11.97 36.32 -12.03
CA SER A 307 -12.27 36.36 -13.47
C SER A 307 -11.58 35.20 -14.20
N THR A 308 -12.02 34.89 -15.42
CA THR A 308 -11.41 33.84 -16.26
C THR A 308 -9.90 34.01 -16.41
N SER A 309 -9.43 35.22 -16.73
CA SER A 309 -7.99 35.49 -16.89
C SER A 309 -7.21 35.39 -15.58
N GLU A 310 -7.78 35.84 -14.45
CA GLU A 310 -7.17 35.68 -13.13
C GLU A 310 -7.08 34.20 -12.72
N LEU A 311 -8.13 33.42 -12.98
CA LEU A 311 -8.16 31.98 -12.70
C LEU A 311 -7.12 31.24 -13.54
N GLU A 312 -7.03 31.52 -14.84
CA GLU A 312 -6.00 30.95 -15.72
C GLU A 312 -4.60 31.28 -15.25
N ALA A 313 -4.34 32.55 -14.95
CA ALA A 313 -3.04 33.00 -14.45
C ALA A 313 -2.68 32.29 -13.13
N LYS A 314 -3.63 32.19 -12.21
CA LYS A 314 -3.42 31.51 -10.92
C LYS A 314 -3.16 30.01 -11.09
N ALA A 315 -3.97 29.32 -11.90
CA ALA A 315 -3.80 27.89 -12.14
C ALA A 315 -2.47 27.58 -12.82
N ARG A 316 -2.06 28.39 -13.83
CA ARG A 316 -0.75 28.25 -14.49
C ARG A 316 0.40 28.53 -13.53
N GLN A 317 0.30 29.57 -12.70
CA GLN A 317 1.31 29.87 -11.68
C GLN A 317 1.55 28.66 -10.77
N LEU A 318 0.48 28.00 -10.31
CA LEU A 318 0.60 26.84 -9.42
C LEU A 318 1.17 25.61 -10.16
N CYS A 319 0.85 25.43 -11.44
CA CYS A 319 1.33 24.27 -12.21
C CYS A 319 2.75 24.42 -12.76
N GLN A 320 3.23 25.64 -12.98
CA GLN A 320 4.61 25.88 -13.42
C GLN A 320 5.62 25.88 -12.26
N GLY A 321 5.14 25.81 -11.02
CA GLY A 321 5.96 25.81 -9.82
C GLY A 321 6.44 24.42 -9.41
N VAL A 322 6.66 24.26 -8.12
CA VAL A 322 7.13 23.02 -7.48
C VAL A 322 5.98 22.08 -7.08
N PHE A 323 4.74 22.44 -7.41
CA PHE A 323 3.54 21.72 -6.97
C PHE A 323 3.15 20.61 -7.93
N ASP A 324 2.74 19.48 -7.38
CA ASP A 324 2.23 18.33 -8.15
C ASP A 324 0.74 18.50 -8.49
N ILE A 325 0.01 19.29 -7.67
CA ILE A 325 -1.42 19.54 -7.81
C ILE A 325 -1.69 21.03 -7.53
N ALA A 326 -2.44 21.69 -8.40
CA ALA A 326 -2.94 23.04 -8.17
C ALA A 326 -4.32 22.99 -7.51
N LYS A 327 -4.53 23.77 -6.46
CA LYS A 327 -5.82 23.87 -5.75
C LYS A 327 -6.26 25.33 -5.68
N VAL A 328 -7.35 25.64 -6.36
CA VAL A 328 -7.95 26.98 -6.37
C VAL A 328 -9.35 26.91 -5.78
N VAL A 329 -9.58 27.65 -4.71
CA VAL A 329 -10.86 27.71 -4.01
C VAL A 329 -11.33 29.16 -3.93
N MET A 330 -12.56 29.43 -4.34
CA MET A 330 -13.08 30.81 -4.41
C MET A 330 -14.55 30.90 -3.99
N MET A 331 -15.03 32.11 -3.73
CA MET A 331 -16.44 32.35 -3.38
C MET A 331 -17.25 32.76 -4.62
N PRO A 332 -18.28 32.00 -5.04
CA PRO A 332 -19.15 32.42 -6.14
C PRO A 332 -19.98 33.64 -5.73
N ASN A 333 -20.18 34.57 -6.67
CA ASN A 333 -21.17 35.65 -6.54
C ASN A 333 -22.55 35.16 -7.00
N VAL A 334 -22.58 34.33 -8.06
CA VAL A 334 -23.80 33.75 -8.63
C VAL A 334 -23.58 32.29 -9.04
N PRO A 335 -24.63 31.45 -9.13
CA PRO A 335 -24.47 30.05 -9.57
C PRO A 335 -23.80 29.88 -10.94
N ALA A 336 -23.95 30.86 -11.85
CA ALA A 336 -23.32 30.86 -13.17
C ALA A 336 -21.78 30.87 -13.09
N ASP A 337 -21.20 31.37 -12.01
CA ASP A 337 -19.74 31.39 -11.80
C ASP A 337 -19.15 29.98 -11.80
N VAL A 338 -19.90 28.98 -11.31
CA VAL A 338 -19.46 27.58 -11.33
C VAL A 338 -19.26 27.09 -12.76
N ILE A 339 -20.17 27.47 -13.68
CA ILE A 339 -20.11 27.05 -15.08
C ILE A 339 -18.93 27.73 -15.77
N THR A 340 -18.76 29.03 -15.58
CA THR A 340 -17.62 29.79 -16.12
C THR A 340 -16.29 29.21 -15.64
N ALA A 341 -16.16 29.03 -14.33
CA ALA A 341 -14.95 28.48 -13.72
C ALA A 341 -14.64 27.06 -14.22
N ARG A 342 -15.66 26.20 -14.34
CA ARG A 342 -15.49 24.84 -14.88
C ARG A 342 -15.08 24.86 -16.36
N HIS A 343 -15.68 25.73 -17.16
CA HIS A 343 -15.31 25.88 -18.56
C HIS A 343 -13.84 26.30 -18.69
N THR A 344 -13.41 27.29 -17.90
CA THR A 344 -12.00 27.71 -17.84
C THR A 344 -11.07 26.55 -17.45
N ALA A 345 -11.42 25.77 -16.42
CA ALA A 345 -10.64 24.58 -16.04
C ALA A 345 -10.56 23.53 -17.16
N ALA A 346 -11.65 23.32 -17.90
CA ALA A 346 -11.67 22.39 -19.02
C ALA A 346 -10.75 22.85 -20.18
N CYS A 347 -10.76 24.14 -20.51
CA CYS A 347 -9.83 24.72 -21.50
C CYS A 347 -8.37 24.55 -21.05
N LEU A 348 -8.06 24.86 -19.78
CA LEU A 348 -6.71 24.68 -19.23
C LEU A 348 -6.25 23.22 -19.29
N GLN A 349 -7.14 22.27 -18.98
CA GLN A 349 -6.82 20.83 -19.05
C GLN A 349 -6.56 20.38 -20.49
N GLN A 350 -7.29 20.91 -21.47
CA GLN A 350 -7.05 20.62 -22.89
C GLN A 350 -5.69 21.16 -23.35
N GLU A 351 -5.31 22.35 -22.90
CA GLU A 351 -4.02 22.96 -23.22
C GLU A 351 -2.85 22.31 -22.48
N MET A 352 -3.07 21.86 -21.24
CA MET A 352 -2.07 21.24 -20.37
C MET A 352 -2.61 19.91 -19.84
N PRO A 353 -2.58 18.82 -20.64
CA PRO A 353 -3.19 17.54 -20.27
C PRO A 353 -2.64 16.91 -18.99
N SER A 354 -1.40 17.25 -18.60
CA SER A 354 -0.76 16.79 -17.37
C SER A 354 -1.14 17.59 -16.12
N MET A 355 -1.86 18.71 -16.28
CA MET A 355 -2.30 19.53 -15.15
C MET A 355 -3.23 18.73 -14.23
N LYS A 356 -2.97 18.76 -12.93
CA LYS A 356 -3.87 18.27 -11.89
C LYS A 356 -4.46 19.48 -11.17
N LEU A 357 -5.71 19.84 -11.50
CA LEU A 357 -6.39 21.01 -10.95
C LEU A 357 -7.59 20.62 -10.08
N MET A 358 -7.53 21.00 -8.81
CA MET A 358 -8.68 21.05 -7.91
C MET A 358 -9.30 22.44 -7.98
N LEU A 359 -10.53 22.55 -8.50
CA LEU A 359 -11.23 23.82 -8.62
C LEU A 359 -12.57 23.77 -7.88
N LEU A 360 -12.67 24.54 -6.81
CA LEU A 360 -13.82 24.50 -5.92
C LEU A 360 -14.38 25.89 -5.67
N LEU A 361 -15.70 25.99 -5.64
CA LEU A 361 -16.42 27.19 -5.26
C LEU A 361 -17.12 26.91 -3.93
N MET A 362 -17.04 27.86 -3.01
CA MET A 362 -17.58 27.73 -1.66
C MET A 362 -19.09 28.01 -1.59
N GLY A 363 -19.69 27.65 -0.46
CA GLY A 363 -21.10 27.91 -0.18
C GLY A 363 -22.06 27.00 -0.97
N ASP A 364 -23.36 27.17 -0.73
CA ASP A 364 -24.37 26.34 -1.38
C ASP A 364 -24.41 26.52 -2.90
N ALA A 365 -24.20 27.75 -3.39
CA ALA A 365 -24.11 28.04 -4.81
C ALA A 365 -22.91 27.34 -5.49
N GLY A 366 -21.87 27.00 -4.73
CA GLY A 366 -20.67 26.32 -5.21
C GLY A 366 -20.75 24.79 -5.24
N LYS A 367 -21.80 24.16 -4.68
CA LYS A 367 -21.90 22.69 -4.57
C LYS A 367 -21.69 21.95 -5.89
N LEU A 368 -22.20 22.49 -7.00
CA LEU A 368 -22.01 21.90 -8.33
C LEU A 368 -20.52 21.80 -8.72
N SER A 369 -19.65 22.73 -8.28
CA SER A 369 -18.22 22.64 -8.57
C SER A 369 -17.60 21.42 -7.89
N ARG A 370 -18.08 21.01 -6.70
CA ARG A 370 -17.63 19.80 -6.00
C ARG A 370 -18.05 18.55 -6.77
N VAL A 371 -19.28 18.55 -7.29
CA VAL A 371 -19.78 17.46 -8.14
C VAL A 371 -18.92 17.32 -9.40
N LEU A 372 -18.50 18.43 -10.00
CA LEU A 372 -17.71 18.44 -11.25
C LEU A 372 -16.20 18.28 -11.05
N ASN A 373 -15.69 18.36 -9.81
CA ASN A 373 -14.27 18.27 -9.52
C ASN A 373 -13.78 16.81 -9.60
N PRO A 374 -12.78 16.49 -10.44
CA PRO A 374 -12.41 15.09 -10.69
C PRO A 374 -11.44 14.50 -9.67
N ILE A 375 -10.64 15.32 -8.98
CA ILE A 375 -9.53 14.83 -8.14
C ILE A 375 -9.56 15.42 -6.72
N PHE A 376 -9.27 14.59 -5.72
CA PHE A 376 -9.15 14.96 -4.30
C PHE A 376 -10.26 15.87 -3.80
N THR A 377 -11.50 15.62 -4.22
CA THR A 377 -12.63 16.46 -3.85
C THR A 377 -12.78 16.45 -2.33
N PRO A 378 -12.63 17.59 -1.63
CA PRO A 378 -12.73 17.63 -0.18
C PRO A 378 -14.16 17.32 0.25
N VAL A 379 -14.33 16.27 1.05
CA VAL A 379 -15.61 15.76 1.54
C VAL A 379 -15.66 15.73 3.06
N THR A 380 -16.87 15.64 3.59
CA THR A 380 -17.14 15.46 5.03
C THR A 380 -17.79 14.11 5.29
N HIS A 381 -17.96 13.76 6.57
CA HIS A 381 -18.65 12.58 7.03
C HIS A 381 -19.62 12.95 8.16
N ALA A 382 -20.72 12.20 8.31
CA ALA A 382 -21.73 12.48 9.33
C ALA A 382 -21.19 12.43 10.78
N ALA A 383 -20.11 11.68 10.99
CA ALA A 383 -19.41 11.60 12.28
C ALA A 383 -18.48 12.79 12.57
N MET A 384 -18.28 13.71 11.62
CA MET A 384 -17.43 14.88 11.84
C MET A 384 -18.11 15.87 12.80
N PRO A 385 -17.41 16.47 13.78
CA PRO A 385 -17.98 17.44 14.71
C PRO A 385 -18.61 18.65 13.99
N PHE A 386 -18.02 19.06 12.87
CA PHE A 386 -18.53 20.11 11.99
C PHE A 386 -17.90 19.96 10.58
N LYS A 387 -18.52 20.62 9.58
CA LYS A 387 -17.98 20.70 8.22
C LYS A 387 -16.79 21.67 8.16
N ALA A 388 -15.70 21.26 7.52
CA ALA A 388 -14.45 22.04 7.46
C ALA A 388 -14.53 23.28 6.54
N ALA A 389 -15.52 23.33 5.63
CA ALA A 389 -15.76 24.46 4.75
C ALA A 389 -17.27 24.61 4.39
N PRO A 390 -17.76 25.83 4.09
CA PRO A 390 -19.13 26.05 3.63
C PRO A 390 -19.46 25.27 2.36
N GLY A 391 -20.64 24.66 2.31
CA GLY A 391 -21.11 23.87 1.17
C GLY A 391 -20.43 22.51 0.98
N GLN A 392 -19.65 22.03 1.96
CA GLN A 392 -19.03 20.70 1.89
C GLN A 392 -20.09 19.59 1.88
N MET A 393 -19.89 18.63 0.98
CA MET A 393 -20.76 17.47 0.75
C MET A 393 -20.04 16.19 1.20
N SER A 394 -20.77 15.12 1.47
CA SER A 394 -20.18 13.78 1.60
C SER A 394 -19.81 13.21 0.23
N ALA A 395 -18.97 12.18 0.21
CA ALA A 395 -18.67 11.45 -1.02
C ALA A 395 -19.95 10.83 -1.64
N SER A 396 -20.84 10.27 -0.80
CA SER A 396 -22.11 9.68 -1.25
C SER A 396 -23.01 10.71 -1.92
N GLU A 397 -23.19 11.90 -1.33
CA GLU A 397 -23.99 12.98 -1.92
C GLU A 397 -23.45 13.38 -3.30
N ILE A 398 -22.13 13.48 -3.45
CA ILE A 398 -21.49 13.82 -4.73
C ILE A 398 -21.72 12.71 -5.75
N LEU A 399 -21.52 11.45 -5.37
CA LEU A 399 -21.70 10.30 -6.27
C LEU A 399 -23.16 10.14 -6.72
N ASP A 400 -24.12 10.37 -5.83
CA ASP A 400 -25.54 10.34 -6.16
C ASP A 400 -25.92 11.47 -7.13
N CYS A 401 -25.37 12.67 -6.95
CA CYS A 401 -25.50 13.75 -7.92
C CYS A 401 -24.89 13.37 -9.27
N ARG A 402 -23.68 12.81 -9.29
CA ARG A 402 -23.03 12.37 -10.55
C ARG A 402 -23.86 11.31 -11.26
N ARG A 403 -24.40 10.32 -10.53
CA ARG A 403 -25.29 9.29 -11.09
C ARG A 403 -26.55 9.90 -11.68
N THR A 404 -27.21 10.79 -10.94
CA THR A 404 -28.45 11.47 -11.38
C THR A 404 -28.23 12.32 -12.63
N LEU A 405 -27.06 12.96 -12.75
CA LEU A 405 -26.72 13.85 -13.86
C LEU A 405 -26.06 13.13 -15.04
N GLY A 406 -25.85 11.81 -14.97
CA GLY A 406 -25.15 11.06 -16.02
C GLY A 406 -23.66 11.41 -16.13
N LEU A 407 -23.05 11.88 -15.04
CA LEU A 407 -21.64 12.30 -14.95
C LEU A 407 -20.72 11.18 -14.41
N GLN A 408 -21.16 9.91 -14.44
CA GLN A 408 -20.28 8.81 -14.05
C GLN A 408 -19.13 8.73 -15.05
N ALA A 409 -17.90 8.84 -14.56
CA ALA A 409 -16.74 8.63 -15.40
C ALA A 409 -16.67 7.15 -15.78
N GLU A 410 -16.28 6.86 -17.02
CA GLU A 410 -16.00 5.50 -17.51
C GLU A 410 -14.71 4.90 -16.93
N SER A 411 -14.01 5.63 -16.05
CA SER A 411 -12.76 5.17 -15.44
C SER A 411 -13.04 3.95 -14.56
N ARG A 412 -12.76 2.77 -15.11
CA ARG A 412 -12.83 1.48 -14.43
C ARG A 412 -11.43 1.08 -13.98
N ARG A 413 -11.02 1.57 -12.82
CA ARG A 413 -9.75 1.16 -12.21
C ARG A 413 -9.88 -0.26 -11.65
N PHE A 414 -9.12 -1.19 -12.19
CA PHE A 414 -8.99 -2.55 -11.65
C PHE A 414 -7.63 -2.72 -10.99
N ILE A 415 -7.62 -3.44 -9.86
CA ILE A 415 -6.42 -3.69 -9.05
C ILE A 415 -6.11 -5.18 -9.05
N VAL A 416 -4.83 -5.54 -9.18
CA VAL A 416 -4.37 -6.90 -8.89
C VAL A 416 -3.72 -6.93 -7.52
N PHE A 417 -4.26 -7.74 -6.61
CA PHE A 417 -3.65 -8.02 -5.32
C PHE A 417 -2.75 -9.26 -5.41
N GLY A 418 -1.44 -9.06 -5.23
CA GLY A 418 -0.41 -10.07 -5.46
C GLY A 418 0.06 -10.10 -6.92
N SER A 419 0.53 -11.25 -7.41
CA SER A 419 0.94 -11.46 -8.80
C SER A 419 0.06 -12.51 -9.49
N LEU A 420 -0.67 -12.10 -10.53
CA LEU A 420 -1.46 -12.99 -11.39
C LEU A 420 -0.87 -13.00 -12.81
N PRO A 421 -0.21 -14.10 -13.25
CA PRO A 421 0.43 -14.17 -14.58
C PRO A 421 -0.53 -14.02 -15.77
N CYS A 422 -1.83 -14.27 -15.58
CA CYS A 422 -2.85 -14.15 -16.64
C CYS A 422 -3.27 -12.70 -16.95
N LEU A 423 -2.85 -11.74 -16.14
CA LEU A 423 -3.15 -10.32 -16.29
C LEU A 423 -1.87 -9.53 -16.54
N THR A 424 -1.95 -8.57 -17.45
CA THR A 424 -0.83 -7.66 -17.76
C THR A 424 -1.07 -6.27 -17.18
N PRO A 425 -0.05 -5.39 -17.16
CA PRO A 425 -0.24 -3.99 -16.83
C PRO A 425 -1.19 -3.22 -17.77
N ASP A 426 -1.55 -3.78 -18.93
CA ASP A 426 -2.57 -3.18 -19.80
C ASP A 426 -3.99 -3.53 -19.34
N ASP A 427 -4.14 -4.61 -18.56
CA ASP A 427 -5.43 -5.06 -18.02
C ASP A 427 -5.82 -4.33 -16.74
N THR A 428 -4.85 -3.75 -16.03
CA THR A 428 -5.03 -3.17 -14.70
C THR A 428 -4.23 -1.90 -14.51
N GLU A 429 -4.75 -0.99 -13.71
CA GLU A 429 -4.04 0.25 -13.42
C GLU A 429 -3.02 0.08 -12.28
N ASP A 430 -3.18 -0.95 -11.42
CA ASP A 430 -2.25 -1.20 -10.32
C ASP A 430 -1.99 -2.68 -10.04
N LEU A 431 -0.71 -2.98 -9.83
CA LEU A 431 -0.24 -4.14 -9.08
C LEU A 431 -0.03 -3.72 -7.63
N TYR A 432 -0.63 -4.44 -6.69
CA TYR A 432 -0.59 -4.10 -5.26
C TYR A 432 -0.29 -5.32 -4.41
N GLU A 433 0.69 -5.23 -3.52
CA GLU A 433 0.95 -6.27 -2.52
C GLU A 433 0.29 -5.88 -1.19
N PRO A 434 -0.87 -6.43 -0.82
CA PRO A 434 -1.55 -6.00 0.41
C PRO A 434 -0.80 -6.50 1.65
N LEU A 435 -0.96 -5.79 2.77
CA LEU A 435 -0.46 -6.18 4.09
C LEU A 435 -1.47 -7.03 4.85
N CYS A 436 -2.76 -6.85 4.56
CA CYS A 436 -3.89 -7.50 5.26
C CYS A 436 -5.18 -7.39 4.42
N VAL A 437 -6.23 -8.11 4.84
CA VAL A 437 -7.54 -8.10 4.18
C VAL A 437 -8.22 -6.74 4.31
N GLU A 438 -8.03 -6.05 5.43
CA GLU A 438 -8.62 -4.74 5.69
C GLU A 438 -8.13 -3.68 4.68
N GLU A 439 -6.87 -3.76 4.28
CA GLU A 439 -6.30 -2.89 3.24
C GLU A 439 -6.91 -3.18 1.86
N ILE A 440 -7.16 -4.46 1.54
CA ILE A 440 -7.87 -4.87 0.32
C ILE A 440 -9.28 -4.29 0.31
N MET A 441 -10.01 -4.43 1.43
CA MET A 441 -11.36 -3.90 1.58
C MET A 441 -11.39 -2.36 1.49
N TRP A 442 -10.39 -1.67 2.03
CA TRP A 442 -10.27 -0.22 1.86
C TRP A 442 -10.10 0.16 0.38
N LYS A 443 -9.16 -0.47 -0.35
CA LYS A 443 -8.96 -0.23 -1.78
C LYS A 443 -10.23 -0.50 -2.60
N LEU A 444 -10.93 -1.61 -2.34
CA LEU A 444 -12.21 -1.92 -2.99
C LEU A 444 -13.33 -0.92 -2.64
N SER A 445 -13.27 -0.28 -1.48
CA SER A 445 -14.24 0.74 -1.08
C SER A 445 -14.13 2.04 -1.89
N LEU A 446 -12.97 2.33 -2.49
CA LEU A 446 -12.72 3.58 -3.23
C LEU A 446 -13.69 3.76 -4.39
N ALA A 447 -14.16 4.99 -4.60
CA ALA A 447 -15.06 5.30 -5.70
C ALA A 447 -14.40 5.18 -7.08
N SER A 448 -13.08 5.30 -7.12
CA SER A 448 -12.26 5.11 -8.31
C SER A 448 -12.13 3.64 -8.70
N THR A 449 -12.24 2.69 -7.76
CA THR A 449 -12.03 1.26 -7.99
C THR A 449 -13.31 0.56 -8.46
N ALA A 450 -13.23 -0.12 -9.61
CA ALA A 450 -14.32 -0.86 -10.24
C ALA A 450 -14.30 -2.37 -9.91
N GLY A 451 -13.16 -2.91 -9.46
CA GLY A 451 -13.03 -4.30 -9.11
C GLY A 451 -11.58 -4.68 -8.83
N ALA A 452 -11.35 -5.96 -8.57
CA ALA A 452 -10.01 -6.48 -8.36
C ALA A 452 -9.88 -7.95 -8.76
N ALA A 453 -8.63 -8.39 -8.95
CA ALA A 453 -8.25 -9.78 -8.98
C ALA A 453 -7.33 -10.07 -7.79
N LEU A 454 -7.40 -11.27 -7.23
CA LEU A 454 -6.67 -11.68 -6.04
C LEU A 454 -5.96 -13.00 -6.26
N CYS A 455 -4.74 -13.11 -5.73
CA CYS A 455 -4.04 -14.39 -5.57
C CYS A 455 -3.50 -14.53 -4.14
N GLY A 456 -2.91 -15.69 -3.84
CA GLY A 456 -2.33 -15.92 -2.55
C GLY A 456 -3.34 -16.22 -1.46
N SER A 457 -2.82 -16.17 -0.23
CA SER A 457 -3.54 -16.41 1.02
C SER A 457 -4.78 -15.53 1.27
N TYR A 458 -4.95 -14.44 0.50
CA TYR A 458 -6.08 -13.53 0.66
C TYR A 458 -7.37 -14.03 0.02
N THR A 459 -7.28 -14.96 -0.93
CA THR A 459 -8.41 -15.48 -1.71
C THR A 459 -9.41 -16.26 -0.83
N GLU A 460 -8.96 -16.96 0.21
CA GLU A 460 -9.83 -17.56 1.24
C GLU A 460 -10.36 -16.52 2.21
N ALA A 461 -9.46 -15.68 2.75
CA ALA A 461 -9.80 -14.79 3.85
C ALA A 461 -10.86 -13.76 3.45
N ILE A 462 -10.85 -13.28 2.21
CA ILE A 462 -11.77 -12.23 1.73
C ILE A 462 -13.22 -12.72 1.56
N VAL A 463 -13.45 -14.03 1.47
CA VAL A 463 -14.80 -14.62 1.26
C VAL A 463 -15.80 -14.13 2.30
N HIS A 464 -15.35 -13.97 3.55
CA HIS A 464 -16.20 -13.52 4.67
C HIS A 464 -16.52 -12.02 4.66
N HIS A 465 -15.92 -11.26 3.76
CA HIS A 465 -16.06 -9.80 3.67
C HIS A 465 -16.90 -9.35 2.47
N LEU A 466 -17.35 -10.29 1.62
CA LEU A 466 -18.01 -10.01 0.35
C LEU A 466 -19.36 -10.72 0.25
N GLU A 467 -20.26 -10.16 -0.56
CA GLU A 467 -21.34 -10.97 -1.13
C GLU A 467 -20.71 -11.88 -2.20
N VAL A 468 -20.84 -13.19 -2.04
CA VAL A 468 -20.18 -14.15 -2.94
C VAL A 468 -21.20 -14.89 -3.80
N THR A 469 -20.81 -15.22 -5.03
CA THR A 469 -21.57 -16.14 -5.88
C THR A 469 -21.68 -17.51 -5.21
N ARG A 470 -22.70 -18.29 -5.58
CA ARG A 470 -22.86 -19.66 -5.09
C ARG A 470 -21.60 -20.50 -5.37
N THR A 471 -21.03 -20.34 -6.57
CA THR A 471 -19.83 -21.02 -7.05
C THR A 471 -18.61 -20.68 -6.17
N ALA A 472 -18.35 -19.39 -5.94
CA ALA A 472 -17.25 -18.98 -5.06
C ALA A 472 -17.46 -19.41 -3.61
N GLY A 473 -18.71 -19.45 -3.14
CA GLY A 473 -19.05 -19.98 -1.80
C GLY A 473 -18.78 -21.48 -1.66
N GLU A 474 -19.12 -22.28 -2.67
CA GLU A 474 -18.86 -23.74 -2.67
C GLU A 474 -17.36 -24.05 -2.84
N VAL A 475 -16.66 -23.31 -3.71
CA VAL A 475 -15.19 -23.38 -3.82
C VAL A 475 -14.55 -22.88 -2.52
N GLY A 476 -15.16 -21.89 -1.85
CA GLY A 476 -14.71 -21.20 -0.64
C GLY A 476 -13.47 -20.34 -0.87
N ALA A 477 -13.38 -19.70 -2.04
CA ALA A 477 -12.33 -18.75 -2.39
C ALA A 477 -12.84 -17.75 -3.44
N VAL A 478 -12.35 -16.51 -3.35
CA VAL A 478 -12.63 -15.43 -4.30
C VAL A 478 -11.31 -14.94 -4.88
N ASP A 479 -11.17 -15.02 -6.21
CA ASP A 479 -10.02 -14.52 -6.96
C ASP A 479 -10.38 -13.35 -7.90
N VAL A 480 -11.68 -13.05 -8.04
CA VAL A 480 -12.17 -11.90 -8.80
C VAL A 480 -13.31 -11.21 -8.05
N VAL A 481 -13.23 -9.88 -7.99
CA VAL A 481 -14.23 -9.03 -7.36
C VAL A 481 -14.70 -8.00 -8.37
N THR A 482 -16.02 -7.84 -8.48
CA THR A 482 -16.67 -6.78 -9.26
C THR A 482 -17.38 -5.82 -8.34
N LYS A 483 -17.42 -4.54 -8.72
CA LYS A 483 -18.16 -3.50 -8.01
C LYS A 483 -19.25 -2.95 -8.90
N ASP A 484 -20.50 -3.04 -8.45
CA ASP A 484 -21.62 -2.52 -9.22
C ASP A 484 -21.73 -0.98 -9.13
N PRO A 485 -22.57 -0.32 -9.97
CA PRO A 485 -22.75 1.14 -9.93
C PRO A 485 -23.34 1.70 -8.61
N ALA A 486 -23.88 0.84 -7.74
CA ALA A 486 -24.32 1.18 -6.40
C ALA A 486 -23.19 1.03 -5.36
N GLY A 487 -22.04 0.49 -5.76
CA GLY A 487 -20.86 0.28 -4.93
C GLY A 487 -20.85 -1.06 -4.19
N ARG A 488 -21.79 -1.97 -4.47
CA ARG A 488 -21.78 -3.31 -3.86
C ARG A 488 -20.70 -4.16 -4.49
N LEU A 489 -20.00 -4.92 -3.65
CA LEU A 489 -18.92 -5.79 -4.05
C LEU A 489 -19.43 -7.23 -4.15
N GLN A 490 -19.23 -7.85 -5.31
CA GLN A 490 -19.52 -9.26 -5.53
C GLN A 490 -18.22 -10.02 -5.79
N GLY A 491 -17.98 -11.07 -5.01
CA GLY A 491 -16.86 -11.99 -5.19
C GLY A 491 -17.28 -13.20 -6.02
N ASP A 492 -16.45 -13.57 -7.00
CA ASP A 492 -16.57 -14.82 -7.75
C ASP A 492 -15.22 -15.56 -7.80
N ASN A 493 -15.24 -16.77 -8.36
CA ASN A 493 -14.06 -17.58 -8.56
C ASN A 493 -13.88 -17.87 -10.07
N SER A 494 -12.86 -17.28 -10.70
CA SER A 494 -12.55 -17.46 -12.11
C SER A 494 -11.75 -18.73 -12.39
N GLN A 495 -11.05 -19.27 -11.39
CA GLN A 495 -10.24 -20.48 -11.49
C GLN A 495 -11.05 -21.72 -11.89
N TRP A 496 -12.17 -22.01 -11.21
CA TRP A 496 -12.97 -23.20 -11.56
C TRP A 496 -13.57 -23.06 -12.97
N ALA A 497 -14.01 -21.85 -13.34
CA ALA A 497 -14.61 -21.58 -14.63
C ALA A 497 -13.58 -21.76 -15.75
N ALA A 498 -12.33 -21.35 -15.53
CA ALA A 498 -11.23 -21.54 -16.48
C ALA A 498 -10.91 -23.03 -16.68
N VAL A 499 -10.85 -23.82 -15.60
CA VAL A 499 -10.65 -25.27 -15.67
C VAL A 499 -11.79 -25.93 -16.45
N ALA A 500 -13.05 -25.59 -16.14
CA ALA A 500 -14.21 -26.16 -16.81
C ALA A 500 -14.23 -25.81 -18.31
N ALA A 501 -13.99 -24.54 -18.65
CA ALA A 501 -13.96 -24.07 -20.04
C ALA A 501 -12.82 -24.70 -20.85
N THR A 502 -11.68 -24.97 -20.22
CA THR A 502 -10.55 -25.63 -20.89
C THR A 502 -10.80 -27.13 -21.08
N LEU A 503 -11.47 -27.80 -20.13
CA LEU A 503 -11.76 -29.24 -20.22
C LEU A 503 -12.94 -29.55 -21.14
N ALA A 504 -13.99 -28.73 -21.14
CA ALA A 504 -15.24 -29.02 -21.86
C ALA A 504 -15.06 -29.40 -23.34
N PRO A 505 -14.18 -28.78 -24.15
CA PRO A 505 -13.98 -29.17 -25.55
C PRO A 505 -13.47 -30.60 -25.74
N HIS A 506 -12.81 -31.18 -24.73
CA HIS A 506 -12.30 -32.55 -24.77
C HIS A 506 -13.37 -33.61 -24.47
N PHE A 507 -14.53 -33.20 -23.93
CA PHE A 507 -15.60 -34.09 -23.53
C PHE A 507 -16.93 -33.64 -24.16
N GLN A 508 -17.32 -34.28 -25.26
CA GLN A 508 -18.58 -33.97 -25.95
C GLN A 508 -19.75 -34.75 -25.32
N GLY A 509 -20.69 -34.05 -24.69
CA GLY A 509 -21.93 -34.64 -24.13
C GLY A 509 -21.90 -34.78 -22.60
N ALA A 510 -22.89 -35.48 -22.03
CA ALA A 510 -22.92 -35.81 -20.60
C ALA A 510 -21.76 -36.76 -20.29
N VAL A 511 -20.86 -36.33 -19.40
CA VAL A 511 -19.70 -37.12 -19.02
C VAL A 511 -20.05 -37.95 -17.80
N ASP A 512 -19.91 -39.26 -17.90
CA ASP A 512 -20.08 -40.21 -16.80
C ASP A 512 -18.73 -40.90 -16.61
N GLY A 513 -17.95 -40.45 -15.64
CA GLY A 513 -16.55 -40.84 -15.50
C GLY A 513 -15.93 -40.34 -14.20
N LEU A 514 -14.85 -41.00 -13.78
CA LEU A 514 -14.13 -40.64 -12.56
C LEU A 514 -12.96 -39.70 -12.87
N ALA A 515 -12.84 -38.64 -12.08
CA ALA A 515 -11.70 -37.74 -12.09
C ALA A 515 -10.94 -37.79 -10.75
N LEU A 516 -9.61 -37.65 -10.83
CA LEU A 516 -8.73 -37.59 -9.67
C LEU A 516 -8.08 -36.20 -9.60
N VAL A 517 -8.13 -35.58 -8.42
CA VAL A 517 -7.46 -34.32 -8.15
C VAL A 517 -6.41 -34.53 -7.07
N PHE A 518 -5.14 -34.24 -7.40
CA PHE A 518 -4.05 -34.15 -6.44
C PHE A 518 -4.00 -32.74 -5.84
N GLY A 519 -3.84 -32.66 -4.53
CA GLY A 519 -3.71 -31.43 -3.76
C GLY A 519 -4.86 -31.19 -2.77
N GLY A 520 -4.51 -30.58 -1.63
CA GLY A 520 -5.46 -30.14 -0.61
C GLY A 520 -5.92 -28.68 -0.74
N GLY A 521 -5.14 -27.84 -1.44
CA GLY A 521 -5.30 -26.39 -1.49
C GLY A 521 -6.49 -25.87 -2.32
N LEU A 522 -6.58 -24.55 -2.42
CA LEU A 522 -7.64 -23.83 -3.13
C LEU A 522 -7.79 -24.23 -4.59
N ALA A 523 -6.65 -24.29 -5.23
CA ALA A 523 -6.35 -25.02 -6.42
C ALA A 523 -7.25 -26.25 -6.66
N ALA A 524 -7.04 -27.26 -5.82
CA ALA A 524 -7.72 -28.53 -5.92
C ALA A 524 -9.22 -28.41 -5.69
N ARG A 525 -9.66 -27.46 -4.85
CA ARG A 525 -11.10 -27.18 -4.62
C ARG A 525 -11.76 -26.63 -5.87
N ALA A 526 -11.13 -25.65 -6.53
CA ALA A 526 -11.61 -25.07 -7.79
C ALA A 526 -11.64 -26.11 -8.91
N ALA A 527 -10.59 -26.93 -9.05
CA ALA A 527 -10.54 -28.04 -10.01
C ALA A 527 -11.61 -29.10 -9.75
N ALA A 528 -11.79 -29.51 -8.50
CA ALA A 528 -12.82 -30.49 -8.12
C ALA A 528 -14.23 -29.96 -8.44
N PHE A 529 -14.50 -28.69 -8.12
CA PHE A 529 -15.77 -28.05 -8.47
C PHE A 529 -16.00 -28.03 -9.97
N ALA A 530 -14.98 -27.67 -10.76
CA ALA A 530 -15.06 -27.67 -12.23
C ALA A 530 -15.41 -29.05 -12.79
N LEU A 531 -14.76 -30.11 -12.29
CA LEU A 531 -15.01 -31.49 -12.72
C LEU A 531 -16.44 -31.95 -12.36
N VAL A 532 -16.91 -31.68 -11.15
CA VAL A 532 -18.30 -31.97 -10.75
C VAL A 532 -19.28 -31.22 -11.66
N SER A 533 -18.99 -29.97 -12.02
CA SER A 533 -19.86 -29.18 -12.91
C SER A 533 -19.94 -29.73 -14.35
N LEU A 534 -18.93 -30.49 -14.78
CA LEU A 534 -18.88 -31.19 -16.07
C LEU A 534 -19.51 -32.59 -16.01
N GLY A 535 -19.90 -33.08 -14.82
CA GLY A 535 -20.56 -34.38 -14.62
C GLY A 535 -19.67 -35.50 -14.08
N PHE A 536 -18.40 -35.23 -13.76
CA PHE A 536 -17.50 -36.26 -13.22
C PHE A 536 -17.77 -36.56 -11.75
N ASP A 537 -17.61 -37.83 -11.37
CA ASP A 537 -17.36 -38.20 -9.98
C ASP A 537 -15.90 -37.84 -9.62
N VAL A 538 -15.69 -37.20 -8.48
CA VAL A 538 -14.35 -36.67 -8.14
C VAL A 538 -13.79 -37.35 -6.89
N LEU A 539 -12.61 -37.96 -7.04
CA LEU A 539 -11.75 -38.33 -5.93
C LEU A 539 -10.72 -37.23 -5.69
N ARG A 540 -10.63 -36.77 -4.44
CA ARG A 540 -9.57 -35.85 -4.00
C ARG A 540 -8.53 -36.62 -3.18
N GLN A 541 -7.27 -36.35 -3.47
CA GLN A 541 -6.12 -36.86 -2.72
C GLN A 541 -5.45 -35.69 -2.00
N GLY A 542 -5.25 -35.82 -0.69
CA GLY A 542 -4.56 -34.82 0.13
C GLY A 542 -3.16 -35.25 0.52
N ALA A 543 -2.38 -34.29 1.04
CA ALA A 543 -0.99 -34.49 1.43
C ALA A 543 -0.83 -35.65 2.44
N GLY A 544 -0.03 -36.65 2.07
CA GLY A 544 0.46 -37.70 2.98
C GLY A 544 -0.16 -39.10 2.86
N ASP A 545 -1.26 -39.29 2.12
CA ASP A 545 -1.95 -40.59 2.01
C ASP A 545 -1.68 -41.28 0.66
N PRO A 546 -0.88 -42.36 0.54
CA PRO A 546 -0.58 -43.02 -0.74
C PRO A 546 -1.84 -43.28 -1.57
N PRO A 547 -1.86 -42.99 -2.88
CA PRO A 547 -3.10 -43.09 -3.65
C PRO A 547 -3.35 -44.55 -4.05
N HIS A 548 -2.41 -45.44 -3.73
CA HIS A 548 -2.25 -46.79 -4.28
C HIS A 548 -3.44 -47.70 -3.99
N GLU A 549 -4.02 -47.65 -2.78
CA GLU A 549 -5.20 -48.45 -2.44
C GLU A 549 -6.47 -47.95 -3.14
N ARG A 550 -6.65 -46.63 -3.26
CA ARG A 550 -7.82 -46.05 -3.95
C ARG A 550 -7.73 -46.21 -5.47
N LEU A 551 -6.55 -45.99 -6.06
CA LEU A 551 -6.32 -46.09 -7.50
C LEU A 551 -6.52 -47.49 -8.06
N THR A 552 -6.16 -48.52 -7.29
CA THR A 552 -6.31 -49.93 -7.69
C THR A 552 -7.75 -50.44 -7.54
N SER A 553 -8.56 -49.78 -6.70
CA SER A 553 -9.98 -50.12 -6.50
C SER A 553 -10.91 -49.54 -7.58
N VAL A 554 -10.43 -48.61 -8.39
CA VAL A 554 -11.19 -47.92 -9.44
C VAL A 554 -11.00 -48.65 -10.77
N SER A 555 -12.10 -48.92 -11.49
CA SER A 555 -12.07 -49.62 -12.78
C SER A 555 -11.72 -48.74 -13.99
N SER A 556 -11.99 -47.44 -13.93
CA SER A 556 -11.72 -46.52 -15.04
C SER A 556 -11.59 -45.07 -14.55
N LEU A 557 -10.42 -44.47 -14.77
CA LEU A 557 -10.16 -43.04 -14.54
C LEU A 557 -10.16 -42.31 -15.89
N THR A 558 -10.74 -41.10 -15.94
CA THR A 558 -10.89 -40.32 -17.17
C THR A 558 -10.02 -39.06 -17.16
N VAL A 559 -9.99 -38.36 -16.04
CA VAL A 559 -9.24 -37.10 -15.88
C VAL A 559 -8.37 -37.14 -14.63
N VAL A 560 -7.15 -36.60 -14.75
CA VAL A 560 -6.29 -36.32 -13.61
C VAL A 560 -5.93 -34.84 -13.61
N VAL A 561 -6.16 -34.17 -12.48
CA VAL A 561 -5.71 -32.81 -12.25
C VAL A 561 -4.60 -32.81 -11.21
N VAL A 562 -3.43 -32.30 -11.57
CA VAL A 562 -2.28 -32.12 -10.68
C VAL A 562 -2.29 -30.68 -10.18
N ALA A 563 -2.94 -30.43 -9.04
CA ALA A 563 -3.13 -29.07 -8.51
C ALA A 563 -2.07 -28.66 -7.47
N CYS A 564 -1.11 -29.56 -7.15
CA CYS A 564 0.00 -29.31 -6.24
C CYS A 564 1.30 -29.92 -6.77
N SER A 565 2.41 -29.21 -6.64
CA SER A 565 3.72 -29.63 -7.12
C SER A 565 4.28 -30.82 -6.33
N GLU A 566 4.11 -30.81 -5.01
CA GLU A 566 4.63 -31.85 -4.11
C GLU A 566 4.07 -33.24 -4.42
N GLU A 567 2.82 -33.30 -4.88
CA GLU A 567 2.11 -34.54 -5.18
C GLU A 567 2.25 -34.98 -6.66
N ALA A 568 2.89 -34.17 -7.51
CA ALA A 568 3.00 -34.44 -8.94
C ALA A 568 3.70 -35.78 -9.26
N HIS A 569 4.60 -36.24 -8.39
CA HIS A 569 5.30 -37.52 -8.55
C HIS A 569 4.35 -38.74 -8.57
N TRP A 570 3.09 -38.58 -8.14
CA TRP A 570 2.11 -39.67 -8.05
C TRP A 570 1.49 -39.95 -9.41
N LEU A 571 1.61 -39.02 -10.35
CA LEU A 571 1.12 -39.20 -11.70
C LEU A 571 1.78 -40.41 -12.38
N GLU A 572 3.06 -40.68 -12.13
CA GLU A 572 3.73 -41.85 -12.70
C GLU A 572 3.05 -43.16 -12.30
N ASP A 573 2.59 -43.27 -11.06
CA ASP A 573 1.88 -44.46 -10.56
C ASP A 573 0.47 -44.57 -11.16
N VAL A 574 -0.21 -43.45 -11.38
CA VAL A 574 -1.49 -43.43 -12.10
C VAL A 574 -1.32 -43.90 -13.54
N LEU A 575 -0.33 -43.37 -14.28
CA LEU A 575 -0.08 -43.70 -15.69
C LEU A 575 0.35 -45.15 -15.91
N LYS A 576 0.85 -45.84 -14.87
CA LYS A 576 1.09 -47.30 -14.90
C LYS A 576 -0.21 -48.09 -14.95
N ILE A 577 -1.27 -47.59 -14.29
CA ILE A 577 -2.53 -48.31 -14.06
C ILE A 577 -3.62 -47.87 -15.05
N HIS A 578 -3.79 -46.56 -15.22
CA HIS A 578 -4.88 -45.92 -15.98
C HIS A 578 -4.33 -45.18 -17.19
N LYS A 579 -4.66 -45.65 -18.40
CA LYS A 579 -4.33 -45.00 -19.69
C LYS A 579 -5.19 -45.54 -20.83
N PRO A 580 -5.58 -44.69 -21.81
CA PRO A 580 -5.29 -43.25 -21.92
C PRO A 580 -6.23 -42.40 -21.03
N ILE A 581 -5.72 -41.29 -20.49
CA ILE A 581 -6.46 -40.32 -19.67
C ILE A 581 -6.17 -38.88 -20.11
N THR A 582 -6.95 -37.90 -19.64
CA THR A 582 -6.62 -36.47 -19.79
C THR A 582 -5.92 -35.97 -18.53
N VAL A 583 -4.76 -35.33 -18.68
CA VAL A 583 -3.96 -34.76 -17.58
C VAL A 583 -3.96 -33.24 -17.68
N LEU A 584 -4.30 -32.57 -16.58
CA LEU A 584 -4.28 -31.12 -16.44
C LEU A 584 -3.36 -30.72 -15.27
N ALA A 585 -2.50 -29.72 -15.45
CA ALA A 585 -1.69 -29.17 -14.37
C ALA A 585 -1.78 -27.63 -14.33
N PRO A 586 -2.71 -27.05 -13.57
CA PRO A 586 -2.80 -25.61 -13.35
C PRO A 586 -1.73 -25.19 -12.34
N ARG A 587 -0.58 -24.71 -12.83
CA ARG A 587 0.60 -24.34 -12.03
C ARG A 587 0.46 -22.99 -11.30
N CYS A 588 -0.62 -22.26 -11.53
CA CYS A 588 -0.82 -20.87 -11.07
C CYS A 588 -1.44 -20.71 -9.67
N TRP A 589 -1.46 -21.75 -8.87
CA TRP A 589 -2.11 -21.73 -7.56
C TRP A 589 -1.09 -21.92 -6.44
N ASP A 590 -0.38 -20.84 -6.10
CA ASP A 590 0.46 -20.56 -4.91
C ASP A 590 1.53 -21.57 -4.41
N ASP A 591 1.55 -22.83 -4.87
CA ASP A 591 2.34 -23.93 -4.29
C ASP A 591 3.45 -24.47 -5.24
N PHE A 592 3.80 -23.76 -6.31
CA PHE A 592 4.88 -24.18 -7.24
C PHE A 592 6.23 -23.52 -6.99
N GLN A 593 6.35 -22.59 -6.03
CA GLN A 593 7.65 -22.02 -5.66
C GLN A 593 8.27 -22.80 -4.49
N GLY A 594 9.10 -23.80 -4.80
CA GLY A 594 9.95 -24.44 -3.78
C GLY A 594 10.39 -25.87 -4.06
N VAL A 595 9.76 -26.59 -4.99
CA VAL A 595 10.07 -28.00 -5.24
C VAL A 595 10.37 -28.23 -6.72
N GLY A 596 11.52 -28.86 -7.01
CA GLY A 596 12.10 -29.05 -8.35
C GLY A 596 11.34 -30.02 -9.26
N VAL A 597 10.02 -29.85 -9.40
CA VAL A 597 9.18 -30.67 -10.29
C VAL A 597 9.18 -30.10 -11.70
N ASP A 598 9.73 -30.90 -12.62
CA ASP A 598 9.77 -30.62 -14.05
C ASP A 598 8.43 -31.01 -14.71
N VAL A 599 7.48 -30.08 -14.71
CA VAL A 599 6.15 -30.28 -15.33
C VAL A 599 6.22 -30.56 -16.84
N PRO A 600 7.11 -29.92 -17.64
CA PRO A 600 7.35 -30.33 -19.02
C PRO A 600 7.65 -31.83 -19.15
N LYS A 601 8.58 -32.35 -18.33
CA LYS A 601 8.91 -33.78 -18.32
C LYS A 601 7.72 -34.65 -17.92
N MET A 602 6.90 -34.20 -16.97
CA MET A 602 5.68 -34.89 -16.57
C MET A 602 4.65 -35.00 -17.72
N PHE A 603 4.48 -33.93 -18.50
CA PHE A 603 3.61 -33.95 -19.69
C PHE A 603 4.17 -34.83 -20.80
N GLU A 604 5.49 -34.79 -21.05
CA GLU A 604 6.15 -35.69 -22.00
C GLU A 604 5.91 -37.16 -21.64
N GLN A 605 5.97 -37.51 -20.34
CA GLN A 605 5.69 -38.87 -19.87
C GLN A 605 4.22 -39.28 -20.12
N ALA A 606 3.26 -38.38 -19.87
CA ALA A 606 1.84 -38.65 -20.10
C ALA A 606 1.54 -38.82 -21.60
N GLU A 607 2.07 -37.93 -22.45
CA GLU A 607 1.92 -38.00 -23.91
C GLU A 607 2.56 -39.26 -24.48
N ALA A 608 3.73 -39.67 -23.97
CA ALA A 608 4.42 -40.89 -24.39
C ALA A 608 3.60 -42.17 -24.17
N VAL A 609 2.63 -42.15 -23.25
CA VAL A 609 1.71 -43.27 -22.99
C VAL A 609 0.31 -43.05 -23.58
N GLY A 610 0.15 -42.08 -24.49
CA GLY A 610 -1.08 -41.82 -25.23
C GLY A 610 -2.12 -41.00 -24.48
N CYS A 611 -1.75 -40.33 -23.39
CA CYS A 611 -2.65 -39.43 -22.67
C CYS A 611 -2.73 -38.07 -23.37
N THR A 612 -3.85 -37.37 -23.18
CA THR A 612 -3.99 -35.97 -23.61
C THR A 612 -3.54 -35.06 -22.48
N THR A 613 -2.66 -34.11 -22.76
CA THR A 613 -2.18 -33.11 -21.79
C THR A 613 -2.82 -31.76 -22.09
N ILE A 614 -3.23 -31.05 -21.06
CA ILE A 614 -3.71 -29.68 -21.15
C ILE A 614 -2.75 -28.79 -20.38
N SER A 615 -2.16 -27.83 -21.09
CA SER A 615 -1.14 -26.96 -20.54
C SER A 615 -1.71 -25.94 -19.55
N GLU A 616 -0.90 -25.57 -18.57
CA GLU A 616 -1.16 -24.44 -17.68
C GLU A 616 -1.50 -23.15 -18.43
N ALA A 617 -0.74 -22.85 -19.49
CA ALA A 617 -0.90 -21.63 -20.27
C ALA A 617 -2.31 -21.49 -20.84
N SER A 618 -2.96 -22.62 -21.19
CA SER A 618 -4.34 -22.65 -21.67
C SER A 618 -5.32 -22.23 -20.57
N VAL A 619 -5.16 -22.76 -19.35
CA VAL A 619 -6.02 -22.42 -18.20
C VAL A 619 -5.83 -20.96 -17.80
N LEU A 620 -4.58 -20.49 -17.74
CA LEU A 620 -4.27 -19.09 -17.42
C LEU A 620 -4.86 -18.11 -18.45
N LEU A 621 -4.76 -18.44 -19.74
CA LEU A 621 -5.34 -17.63 -20.79
C LEU A 621 -6.86 -17.51 -20.63
N GLU A 622 -7.54 -18.63 -20.37
CA GLU A 622 -8.99 -18.65 -20.17
C GLU A 622 -9.39 -17.93 -18.89
N GLN A 623 -8.65 -18.11 -17.79
CA GLN A 623 -8.86 -17.39 -16.53
C GLN A 623 -8.79 -15.87 -16.75
N GLY A 624 -7.75 -15.38 -17.44
CA GLY A 624 -7.63 -13.96 -17.77
C GLY A 624 -8.80 -13.45 -18.62
N GLN A 625 -9.30 -14.24 -19.57
CA GLN A 625 -10.49 -13.88 -20.37
C GLN A 625 -11.77 -13.84 -19.53
N ILE A 626 -11.92 -14.73 -18.55
CA ILE A 626 -13.06 -14.75 -17.63
C ILE A 626 -13.03 -13.52 -16.72
N ILE A 627 -11.87 -13.19 -16.13
CA ILE A 627 -11.70 -11.99 -15.30
C ILE A 627 -12.07 -10.73 -16.10
N ARG A 628 -11.54 -10.57 -17.32
CA ARG A 628 -11.87 -9.44 -18.20
C ARG A 628 -13.37 -9.37 -18.53
N ARG A 629 -14.03 -10.51 -18.74
CA ARG A 629 -15.49 -10.56 -18.96
C ARG A 629 -16.26 -10.10 -17.72
N CYS A 630 -15.85 -10.51 -16.54
CA CYS A 630 -16.45 -10.08 -15.27
C CYS A 630 -16.33 -8.56 -15.09
N TRP A 631 -15.19 -7.98 -15.47
CA TRP A 631 -14.92 -6.54 -15.40
C TRP A 631 -15.58 -5.71 -16.50
N ALA A 632 -15.93 -6.33 -17.63
CA ALA A 632 -16.63 -5.70 -18.72
C ALA A 632 -18.15 -5.56 -18.47
N ALA A 633 -18.73 -6.52 -17.74
CA ALA A 633 -20.13 -6.51 -17.30
C ALA A 633 -20.43 -5.29 -16.41
#